data_AF-A0A078SJG1-F1
#
_entry.id   AF-A0A078SJG1-F1
#
_cell.length_a   1.000
_cell.length_b   1.000
_cell.length_c   1.000
_cell.angle_alpha   90.00
_cell.angle_beta   90.00
_cell.angle_gamma   90.00
#
_symmetry.space_group_name_H-M   'P 1'
#
loop_
_entity.id
_entity.type
_entity.pdbx_description
1 polymer ?
#
loop_
_entity_poly.entity_id
_entity_poly.type
_entity_poly.pdbx_seq_one_letter_code
_entity_poly.pdbx_strand_id
1 'polypeptide(L)'
;MKNLYKILTLVIVCLLSQSCNDYPVDDNGLLVTDSEECYISSLILRGPDDRDVLISGVTIDDENNTITGIAKFGTNIKKLKPECGTAKDCIVTPTMGVWTDFSQPRQYTVISGNRQVKKTYTVTITLQGE
;
A
#
# COMPACT_ATOMS: atom_id res chain seq x y z
N MET A 1 46.67 37.75 -3.02
CA MET A 1 45.63 37.55 -1.98
C MET A 1 44.21 37.97 -2.42
N LYS A 2 44.01 39.11 -3.10
CA LYS A 2 42.69 39.56 -3.59
C LYS A 2 41.99 38.64 -4.61
N ASN A 3 42.73 37.82 -5.38
CA ASN A 3 42.14 36.90 -6.35
C ASN A 3 41.79 35.54 -5.74
N LEU A 4 42.36 35.22 -4.57
CA LEU A 4 42.10 33.97 -3.85
C LEU A 4 40.76 34.03 -3.10
N TYR A 5 40.44 35.18 -2.49
CA TYR A 5 39.13 35.35 -1.83
C TYR A 5 37.99 35.30 -2.86
N LYS A 6 38.19 35.83 -4.08
CA LYS A 6 37.19 35.80 -5.16
C LYS A 6 36.87 34.37 -5.62
N ILE A 7 37.90 33.54 -5.78
CA ILE A 7 37.75 32.11 -6.12
C ILE A 7 37.06 31.36 -4.96
N LEU A 8 37.45 31.66 -3.71
CA LEU A 8 36.85 31.04 -2.53
C LEU A 8 35.36 31.41 -2.37
N THR A 9 34.98 32.67 -2.62
CA THR A 9 33.56 33.08 -2.64
C THR A 9 32.76 32.46 -3.78
N LEU A 10 33.36 32.23 -4.95
CA LEU A 10 32.68 31.59 -6.08
C LEU A 10 32.35 30.12 -5.78
N VAL A 11 33.27 29.39 -5.15
CA VAL A 11 33.08 27.99 -4.76
C VAL A 11 32.01 27.84 -3.67
N ILE A 12 31.97 28.76 -2.69
CA ILE A 12 30.96 28.76 -1.63
C ILE A 12 29.55 29.05 -2.19
N VAL A 13 29.42 29.93 -3.19
CA VAL A 13 28.12 30.20 -3.85
C VAL A 13 27.63 29.00 -4.66
N CYS A 14 28.52 28.25 -5.31
CA CYS A 14 28.16 27.00 -6.01
C CYS A 14 27.79 25.85 -5.07
N LEU A 15 28.30 25.82 -3.84
CA LEU A 15 27.94 24.82 -2.84
C LEU A 15 26.55 25.05 -2.25
N LEU A 16 26.05 26.28 -2.28
CA LEU A 16 24.71 26.65 -1.79
C LEU A 16 23.60 26.45 -2.83
N SER A 17 23.94 26.24 -4.11
CA SER A 17 22.95 25.98 -5.18
C SER A 17 22.53 24.52 -5.32
N GLN A 18 23.01 23.61 -4.46
CA GLN A 18 22.66 22.18 -4.49
C GLN A 18 21.45 21.82 -3.61
N SER A 19 20.51 22.75 -3.40
CA SER A 19 19.30 22.49 -2.60
C SER A 19 18.03 22.51 -3.46
N CYS A 20 18.04 21.72 -4.54
CA CYS A 20 16.80 21.16 -5.09
C CYS A 20 16.78 19.69 -4.67
N ASN A 21 16.07 19.36 -3.60
CA ASN A 21 15.74 17.97 -3.30
C ASN A 21 14.61 17.57 -4.25
N ASP A 22 14.95 17.12 -5.45
CA ASP A 22 14.01 16.41 -6.32
C ASP A 22 13.73 15.06 -5.66
N TYR A 23 12.61 14.95 -4.97
CA TYR A 23 12.18 13.68 -4.39
C TYR A 23 11.80 12.72 -5.53
N PRO A 24 12.29 11.47 -5.51
CA PRO A 24 11.93 10.51 -6.54
C PRO A 24 10.42 10.23 -6.48
N VAL A 25 9.77 10.21 -7.63
CA VAL A 25 8.37 9.83 -7.79
C VAL A 25 8.27 8.60 -8.71
N ASP A 26 7.24 7.79 -8.50
CA ASP A 26 6.92 6.65 -9.35
C ASP A 26 6.16 7.07 -10.62
N ASP A 27 5.85 6.09 -11.49
CA ASP A 27 5.09 6.31 -12.73
C ASP A 27 3.67 6.89 -12.51
N ASN A 28 3.13 6.79 -11.29
CA ASN A 28 1.83 7.35 -10.90
C ASN A 28 1.96 8.72 -10.19
N GLY A 29 3.17 9.28 -10.12
CA GLY A 29 3.45 10.55 -9.45
C GLY A 29 3.43 10.48 -7.91
N LEU A 30 3.48 9.29 -7.32
CA LEU A 30 3.59 9.10 -5.87
C LEU A 30 5.05 9.15 -5.44
N LEU A 31 5.31 9.74 -4.27
CA LEU A 31 6.66 9.77 -3.70
C LEU A 31 7.17 8.33 -3.47
N VAL A 32 8.41 8.09 -3.90
CA VAL A 32 9.18 6.89 -3.57
C VAL A 32 10.01 7.20 -2.32
N THR A 33 9.88 6.36 -1.30
CA THR A 33 10.61 6.52 -0.03
C THR A 33 11.68 5.43 0.11
N ASP A 34 12.42 5.46 1.21
CA ASP A 34 13.40 4.43 1.58
C ASP A 34 12.79 3.24 2.34
N SER A 35 11.47 3.26 2.61
CA SER A 35 10.77 2.22 3.36
C SER A 35 10.79 0.87 2.63
N GLU A 36 11.33 -0.14 3.31
CA GLU A 36 11.31 -1.55 2.89
C GLU A 36 10.16 -2.34 3.52
N GLU A 37 9.43 -1.76 4.48
CA GLU A 37 8.27 -2.43 5.08
C GLU A 37 7.22 -2.72 4.02
N CYS A 38 6.67 -3.94 4.04
CA CYS A 38 5.79 -4.42 2.99
C CYS A 38 4.79 -5.44 3.54
N TYR A 39 3.72 -4.96 4.19
CA TYR A 39 2.66 -5.83 4.69
C TYR A 39 1.28 -5.16 4.69
N ILE A 40 0.22 -5.98 4.75
CA ILE A 40 -1.15 -5.56 5.04
C ILE A 40 -1.37 -5.60 6.55
N SER A 41 -1.81 -4.50 7.15
CA SER A 41 -2.09 -4.39 8.59
C SER A 41 -3.57 -4.58 8.94
N SER A 42 -4.46 -4.37 7.98
CA SER A 42 -5.90 -4.60 8.13
C SER A 42 -6.59 -4.78 6.78
N LEU A 43 -7.74 -5.45 6.76
CA LEU A 43 -8.63 -5.51 5.60
C LEU A 43 -10.08 -5.36 6.09
N ILE A 44 -10.82 -4.46 5.44
CA ILE A 44 -12.24 -4.23 5.60
C ILE A 44 -12.90 -4.53 4.25
N LEU A 45 -14.06 -5.17 4.27
CA LEU A 45 -14.87 -5.40 3.07
C LEU A 45 -16.21 -4.70 3.20
N ARG A 46 -16.48 -3.72 2.35
CA ARG A 46 -17.72 -2.95 2.38
C ARG A 46 -18.76 -3.49 1.40
N GLY A 47 -19.99 -3.58 1.88
CA GLY A 47 -21.17 -3.84 1.06
C GLY A 47 -21.68 -2.59 0.32
N PRO A 48 -22.77 -2.71 -0.45
CA PRO A 48 -23.45 -1.59 -1.12
C PRO A 48 -23.89 -0.45 -0.20
N ASP A 49 -24.08 -0.73 1.09
CA ASP A 49 -24.46 0.20 2.15
C ASP A 49 -23.24 0.83 2.86
N ASP A 50 -22.03 0.59 2.34
CA ASP A 50 -20.75 1.09 2.88
C ASP A 50 -20.40 0.59 4.29
N ARG A 51 -21.10 -0.45 4.76
CA ARG A 51 -20.84 -1.10 6.05
C ARG A 51 -19.90 -2.28 5.88
N ASP A 52 -19.09 -2.53 6.92
CA ASP A 52 -18.25 -3.72 6.98
C ASP A 52 -19.13 -4.98 7.08
N VAL A 53 -18.88 -5.92 6.18
CA VAL A 53 -19.63 -7.17 6.06
C VAL A 53 -19.00 -8.31 6.86
N LEU A 54 -17.80 -8.12 7.41
CA LEU A 54 -17.10 -9.15 8.18
C LEU A 54 -17.66 -9.28 9.60
N ILE A 55 -17.58 -10.48 10.17
CA ILE A 55 -18.07 -10.76 11.54
C ILE A 55 -17.13 -10.15 12.59
N SER A 56 -15.83 -10.36 12.44
CA SER A 56 -14.81 -9.98 13.43
C SER A 56 -13.51 -9.51 12.77
N GLY A 57 -13.59 -8.94 11.55
CA GLY A 57 -12.42 -8.62 10.73
C GLY A 57 -11.80 -9.84 10.05
N VAL A 58 -10.49 -9.78 9.80
CA VAL A 58 -9.73 -10.82 9.10
C VAL A 58 -8.60 -11.38 9.97
N THR A 59 -8.20 -12.62 9.69
CA THR A 59 -6.94 -13.19 10.13
C THR A 59 -5.89 -12.96 9.05
N ILE A 60 -4.79 -12.30 9.40
CA ILE A 60 -3.67 -12.05 8.50
C ILE A 60 -2.50 -12.94 8.92
N ASP A 61 -2.06 -13.79 8.00
CA ASP A 61 -0.85 -14.59 8.13
C ASP A 61 0.20 -14.01 7.19
N ASP A 62 1.09 -13.19 7.77
CA ASP A 62 2.12 -12.48 7.03
C ASP A 62 3.29 -13.36 6.59
N GLU A 63 3.50 -14.50 7.27
CA GLU A 63 4.54 -15.46 6.94
C GLU A 63 4.15 -16.26 5.69
N ASN A 64 2.89 -16.70 5.64
CA ASN A 64 2.35 -17.45 4.50
C ASN A 64 1.71 -16.57 3.42
N ASN A 65 1.63 -15.26 3.64
CA ASN A 65 0.96 -14.29 2.76
C ASN A 65 -0.50 -14.67 2.47
N THR A 66 -1.25 -14.99 3.52
CA THR A 66 -2.67 -15.30 3.40
C THR A 66 -3.51 -14.40 4.28
N ILE A 67 -4.73 -14.09 3.82
CA ILE A 67 -5.72 -13.34 4.58
C ILE A 67 -7.03 -14.11 4.50
N THR A 68 -7.61 -14.41 5.65
CA THR A 68 -8.90 -15.11 5.71
C THR A 68 -9.92 -14.29 6.48
N GLY A 69 -11.16 -14.27 5.99
CA GLY A 69 -12.25 -13.52 6.62
C GLY A 69 -13.58 -14.26 6.49
N ILE A 70 -14.46 -14.04 7.46
CA ILE A 70 -15.81 -14.61 7.46
C ILE A 70 -16.81 -13.46 7.32
N ALA A 71 -17.56 -13.46 6.23
CA ALA A 71 -18.63 -12.52 5.98
C ALA A 71 -19.92 -12.94 6.69
N LYS A 72 -20.70 -11.96 7.17
CA LYS A 72 -22.01 -12.16 7.80
C LYS A 72 -22.94 -12.93 6.86
N PHE A 73 -23.82 -13.77 7.44
CA PHE A 73 -24.84 -14.48 6.68
C PHE A 73 -25.65 -13.54 5.76
N GLY A 74 -25.92 -13.98 4.52
CA GLY A 74 -26.66 -13.21 3.52
C GLY A 74 -25.85 -12.15 2.77
N THR A 75 -24.56 -11.98 3.09
CA THR A 75 -23.68 -11.06 2.35
C THR A 75 -23.51 -11.51 0.90
N ASN A 76 -23.65 -10.59 -0.06
CA ASN A 76 -23.30 -10.85 -1.45
C ASN A 76 -21.79 -10.71 -1.67
N ILE A 77 -21.03 -11.78 -1.44
CA ILE A 77 -19.56 -11.77 -1.59
C ILE A 77 -19.07 -11.55 -3.03
N LYS A 78 -19.97 -11.62 -4.03
CA LYS A 78 -19.62 -11.34 -5.43
C LYS A 78 -19.47 -9.85 -5.73
N LYS A 79 -19.81 -8.98 -4.77
CA LYS A 79 -19.80 -7.53 -4.94
C LYS A 79 -19.46 -6.82 -3.64
N LEU A 80 -18.17 -6.78 -3.33
CA LEU A 80 -17.63 -6.08 -2.16
C LEU A 80 -16.57 -5.05 -2.57
N LYS A 81 -16.43 -3.97 -1.81
CA LYS A 81 -15.32 -3.03 -1.94
C LYS A 81 -14.27 -3.33 -0.87
N PRO A 82 -13.06 -3.75 -1.23
CA PRO A 82 -12.00 -3.95 -0.27
C PRO A 82 -11.31 -2.64 0.09
N GLU A 83 -10.97 -2.46 1.35
CA GLU A 83 -10.12 -1.39 1.87
C GLU A 83 -9.10 -2.02 2.81
N CYS A 84 -7.84 -1.58 2.75
CA CYS A 84 -6.81 -2.13 3.60
C CYS A 84 -5.96 -1.04 4.24
N GLY A 85 -5.44 -1.33 5.43
CA GLY A 85 -4.26 -0.68 5.96
C GLY A 85 -3.01 -1.42 5.47
N THR A 86 -1.94 -0.67 5.22
CA THR A 86 -0.63 -1.23 4.86
C THR A 86 0.46 -0.65 5.75
N ALA A 87 1.66 -1.22 5.64
CA ALA A 87 2.86 -0.56 6.12
C ALA A 87 3.06 0.82 5.45
N LYS A 88 3.92 1.62 6.06
CA LYS A 88 4.14 3.02 5.65
C LYS A 88 4.54 3.12 4.18
N ASP A 89 3.92 4.06 3.47
CA ASP A 89 4.19 4.44 2.09
C ASP A 89 4.02 3.31 1.04
N CYS A 90 3.41 2.18 1.44
CA CYS A 90 3.10 1.10 0.51
C CYS A 90 1.98 1.48 -0.46
N ILE A 91 2.01 0.83 -1.63
CA ILE A 91 0.87 0.79 -2.55
C ILE A 91 0.37 -0.64 -2.73
N VAL A 92 -0.85 -0.79 -3.23
CA VAL A 92 -1.47 -2.11 -3.45
C VAL A 92 -2.02 -2.23 -4.86
N THR A 93 -1.81 -3.39 -5.47
CA THR A 93 -2.32 -3.76 -6.80
C THR A 93 -3.02 -5.12 -6.74
N PRO A 94 -4.24 -5.30 -7.29
CA PRO A 94 -5.08 -4.27 -7.91
C PRO A 94 -5.55 -3.20 -6.91
N THR A 95 -5.97 -2.05 -7.43
CA THR A 95 -6.42 -0.92 -6.62
C THR A 95 -7.59 -1.28 -5.73
N MET A 96 -7.52 -0.87 -4.46
CA MET A 96 -8.59 -1.01 -3.48
C MET A 96 -9.81 -0.13 -3.80
N GLY A 97 -10.94 -0.38 -3.14
CA GLY A 97 -12.19 0.40 -3.28
C GLY A 97 -13.01 0.07 -4.54
N VAL A 98 -12.56 -0.87 -5.37
CA VAL A 98 -13.27 -1.33 -6.58
C VAL A 98 -14.17 -2.53 -6.25
N TRP A 99 -15.38 -2.54 -6.80
CA TRP A 99 -16.29 -3.69 -6.66
C TRP A 99 -15.64 -4.97 -7.17
N THR A 100 -15.45 -5.93 -6.28
CA THR A 100 -14.71 -7.16 -6.52
C THR A 100 -15.52 -8.37 -6.07
N ASP A 101 -15.40 -9.47 -6.81
CA ASP A 101 -16.03 -10.75 -6.52
C ASP A 101 -15.10 -11.64 -5.71
N PHE A 102 -15.44 -11.94 -4.46
CA PHE A 102 -14.69 -12.81 -3.55
C PHE A 102 -15.23 -14.24 -3.46
N SER A 103 -16.04 -14.70 -4.43
CA SER A 103 -16.47 -16.10 -4.52
C SER A 103 -15.33 -17.09 -4.80
N GLN A 104 -14.15 -16.57 -5.15
CA GLN A 104 -12.89 -17.29 -5.26
C GLN A 104 -11.78 -16.46 -4.58
N PRO A 105 -10.67 -17.10 -4.15
CA PRO A 105 -9.55 -16.38 -3.58
C PRO A 105 -9.03 -15.27 -4.51
N ARG A 106 -8.70 -14.11 -3.93
CA ARG A 106 -8.20 -12.93 -4.65
C ARG A 106 -6.81 -12.55 -4.22
N GLN A 107 -5.96 -12.22 -5.19
CA GLN A 107 -4.60 -11.81 -4.92
C GLN A 107 -4.46 -10.29 -4.90
N TYR A 108 -3.76 -9.78 -3.89
CA TYR A 108 -3.34 -8.39 -3.80
C TYR A 108 -1.85 -8.32 -3.50
N THR A 109 -1.11 -7.60 -4.34
CA THR A 109 0.32 -7.34 -4.17
C THR A 109 0.52 -6.00 -3.50
N VAL A 110 1.07 -6.02 -2.28
CA VAL A 110 1.64 -4.85 -1.62
C VAL A 110 3.03 -4.61 -2.18
N ILE A 111 3.34 -3.35 -2.45
CA ILE A 111 4.64 -2.89 -2.91
C ILE A 111 5.11 -1.85 -1.91
N SER A 112 6.27 -2.09 -1.30
CA SER A 112 6.95 -1.21 -0.33
C SER A 112 7.16 0.21 -0.84
N GLY A 113 7.41 1.16 0.05
CA GLY A 113 7.66 2.57 -0.31
C GLY A 113 8.83 2.76 -1.28
N ASN A 114 9.87 1.93 -1.18
CA ASN A 114 11.03 1.97 -2.08
C ASN A 114 10.84 1.23 -3.42
N ARG A 115 9.68 0.59 -3.62
CA ARG A 115 9.30 -0.17 -4.82
C ARG A 115 10.13 -1.40 -5.15
N GLN A 116 11.00 -1.84 -4.23
CA GLN A 116 11.85 -3.02 -4.40
C GLN A 116 11.24 -4.27 -3.76
N VAL A 117 10.64 -4.14 -2.56
CA VAL A 117 10.00 -5.27 -1.87
C VAL A 117 8.54 -5.38 -2.33
N LYS A 118 8.13 -6.59 -2.70
CA LYS A 118 6.76 -6.92 -3.11
C LYS A 118 6.28 -8.16 -2.38
N LYS A 119 5.06 -8.11 -1.84
CA LYS A 119 4.42 -9.21 -1.12
C LYS A 119 3.00 -9.42 -1.63
N THR A 120 2.71 -10.61 -2.16
CA THR A 120 1.39 -10.96 -2.70
C THR A 120 0.61 -11.78 -1.70
N TYR A 121 -0.50 -11.22 -1.21
CA TYR A 121 -1.43 -11.90 -0.32
C TYR A 121 -2.54 -12.58 -1.09
N THR A 122 -2.89 -13.80 -0.68
CA THR A 122 -4.12 -14.47 -1.12
C THR A 122 -5.23 -14.25 -0.09
N VAL A 123 -6.25 -13.51 -0.48
CA VAL A 123 -7.44 -13.18 0.31
C VAL A 123 -8.55 -14.19 0.03
N THR A 124 -8.99 -14.91 1.05
CA THR A 124 -10.08 -15.89 0.99
C THR A 124 -11.21 -15.47 1.92
N ILE A 125 -12.42 -15.35 1.38
CA ILE A 125 -13.61 -14.96 2.14
C ILE A 125 -14.63 -16.08 2.08
N THR A 126 -15.11 -16.51 3.24
CA THR A 126 -16.19 -17.49 3.36
C THR A 126 -17.44 -16.84 3.95
N LEU A 127 -18.60 -17.47 3.75
CA LEU A 127 -19.83 -17.06 4.41
C LEU A 127 -19.97 -17.72 5.78
N GLN A 128 -20.60 -17.01 6.70
CA GLN A 128 -20.97 -17.58 7.99
C GLN A 128 -21.83 -18.84 7.82
N GLY A 129 -21.36 -19.96 8.37
CA GLY A 129 -22.10 -21.22 8.38
C GLY A 129 -21.94 -22.08 7.12
N GLU A 130 -21.04 -21.70 6.21
CA GLU A 130 -20.44 -22.64 5.23
C GLU A 130 -19.32 -23.48 5.86
#